data_AF-A0A9W8WWF0-F1
#
_entry.id   AF-A0A9W8WWF0-F1
#
_cell.length_a   1.000
_cell.length_b   1.000
_cell.length_c   1.000
_cell.angle_alpha   90.00
_cell.angle_beta   90.00
_cell.angle_gamma   90.00
#
_symmetry.space_group_name_H-M   'P 1'
#
loop_
_entity.id
_entity.type
_entity.pdbx_description
1 polymer ?
#
loop_
_entity_poly.entity_id
_entity_poly.type
_entity_poly.pdbx_seq_one_letter_code
_entity_poly.pdbx_strand_id
1 'polypeptide(L)'
;MAPGEYGRSLEYTTEQIAQGNLLGTVPRELVPAFITEPVAIHRWYSLIAPRSNEDYFHPDLDERTMNRRFRVISRPTLMLLSEKDEMVPANVDKATLLKRWIQASSLMVDQLSSVVPDADHTLSRVATRYWVADRVVQFLRSVDATQAQNRS
;
A
#
# COMPACT_ATOMS: atom_id res chain seq x y z
N MET A 1 13.64 -6.89 -9.09
CA MET A 1 14.67 -7.46 -8.21
C MET A 1 14.41 -8.97 -8.17
N ALA A 2 15.40 -9.78 -8.53
CA ALA A 2 15.26 -11.23 -8.53
C ALA A 2 15.05 -11.74 -7.09
N PRO A 3 14.36 -12.88 -6.87
CA PRO A 3 14.08 -13.40 -5.52
C PRO A 3 15.33 -13.53 -4.61
N GLY A 4 16.52 -13.78 -5.17
CA GLY A 4 17.78 -13.85 -4.41
C GLY A 4 18.42 -12.49 -4.05
N GLU A 5 18.01 -11.41 -4.70
CA GLU A 5 18.54 -10.06 -4.43
C GLU A 5 17.93 -9.44 -3.17
N TYR A 6 16.68 -9.77 -2.84
CA TYR A 6 16.04 -9.37 -1.58
C TYR A 6 16.71 -10.00 -0.35
N GLY A 7 17.17 -11.26 -0.47
CA GLY A 7 17.83 -11.98 0.62
C GLY A 7 19.08 -11.26 1.12
N ARG A 8 19.98 -10.86 0.20
CA ARG A 8 21.21 -10.13 0.55
C ARG A 8 20.93 -8.79 1.23
N SER A 9 19.88 -8.10 0.76
CA SER A 9 19.49 -6.81 1.31
C SER A 9 18.90 -6.93 2.73
N LEU A 10 18.10 -7.97 2.95
CA LEU A 10 17.53 -8.31 4.26
C LEU A 10 18.63 -8.72 5.25
N GLU A 11 19.57 -9.53 4.81
CA GLU A 11 20.69 -10.01 5.64
C GLU A 11 21.57 -8.81 6.09
N TYR A 12 21.98 -7.95 5.15
CA TYR A 12 22.73 -6.73 5.44
C TYR A 12 22.01 -5.82 6.44
N THR A 13 20.73 -5.52 6.19
CA THR A 13 19.98 -4.62 7.09
C THR A 13 19.74 -5.23 8.47
N THR A 14 19.56 -6.55 8.57
CA THR A 14 19.48 -7.27 9.86
C THR A 14 20.76 -7.12 10.67
N GLU A 15 21.92 -7.31 10.05
CA GLU A 15 23.23 -7.16 10.71
C GLU A 15 23.46 -5.72 11.19
N GLN A 16 23.16 -4.74 10.35
CA GLN A 16 23.33 -3.33 10.70
C GLN A 16 22.43 -2.91 11.87
N ILE A 17 21.18 -3.41 11.91
CA ILE A 17 20.28 -3.20 13.04
C ILE A 17 20.85 -3.83 14.31
N ALA A 18 21.38 -5.05 14.24
CA ALA A 18 22.00 -5.72 15.39
C ALA A 18 23.23 -4.96 15.93
N GLN A 19 23.93 -4.23 15.07
CA GLN A 19 25.05 -3.35 15.42
C GLN A 19 24.61 -1.95 15.90
N GLY A 20 23.31 -1.65 15.92
CA GLY A 20 22.76 -0.35 16.34
C GLY A 20 22.81 0.74 15.25
N ASN A 21 23.18 0.39 14.01
CA ASN A 21 23.27 1.34 12.90
C ASN A 21 21.93 1.52 12.16
N LEU A 22 20.95 2.08 12.85
CA LEU A 22 19.58 2.23 12.31
C LEU A 22 19.48 3.34 11.25
N LEU A 23 20.26 4.41 11.41
CA LEU A 23 20.16 5.64 10.61
C LEU A 23 21.14 5.70 9.45
N GLY A 24 22.05 4.73 9.33
CA GLY A 24 22.92 4.60 8.17
C GLY A 24 22.12 4.33 6.89
N THR A 25 22.78 4.48 5.74
CA THR A 25 22.16 4.30 4.42
C THR A 25 22.44 2.91 3.88
N VAL A 26 21.43 2.27 3.28
CA VAL A 26 21.63 1.00 2.58
C VAL A 26 22.45 1.21 1.30
N PRO A 27 23.49 0.39 1.04
CA PRO A 27 24.25 0.44 -0.21
C PRO A 27 23.34 0.36 -1.43
N ARG A 28 23.66 1.15 -2.46
CA ARG A 28 22.83 1.31 -3.66
C ARG A 28 22.58 -0.01 -4.39
N GLU A 29 23.56 -0.90 -4.35
CA GLU A 29 23.58 -2.21 -5.00
C GLU A 29 22.62 -3.20 -4.31
N LEU A 30 22.23 -2.92 -3.07
CA LEU A 30 21.29 -3.73 -2.29
C LEU A 30 19.85 -3.21 -2.37
N VAL A 31 19.62 -2.09 -3.07
CA VAL A 31 18.30 -1.46 -3.24
C VAL A 31 17.89 -1.53 -4.71
N PRO A 32 16.62 -1.85 -5.06
CA PRO A 32 16.16 -1.90 -6.44
C PRO A 32 16.44 -0.61 -7.22
N ALA A 33 16.69 -0.73 -8.52
CA ALA A 33 17.02 0.41 -9.38
C ALA A 33 15.95 1.51 -9.38
N PHE A 34 14.68 1.16 -9.20
CA PHE A 34 13.56 2.12 -9.17
C PHE A 34 13.52 3.00 -7.91
N ILE A 35 14.22 2.64 -6.84
CA ILE A 35 14.42 3.52 -5.70
C ILE A 35 15.64 4.40 -6.01
N THR A 36 15.40 5.69 -6.20
CA THR A 36 16.43 6.65 -6.62
C THR A 36 17.08 7.37 -5.44
N GLU A 37 16.38 7.47 -4.32
CA GLU A 37 16.81 8.18 -3.13
C GLU A 37 17.57 7.26 -2.16
N PRO A 38 18.54 7.81 -1.39
CA PRO A 38 19.13 7.11 -0.25
C PRO A 38 18.05 6.66 0.75
N VAL A 39 18.06 5.37 1.12
CA VAL A 39 17.13 4.81 2.10
C VAL A 39 17.87 4.47 3.39
N ALA A 40 17.34 4.91 4.53
CA ALA A 40 17.86 4.52 5.83
C ALA A 40 17.68 3.02 6.09
N ILE A 41 18.65 2.40 6.77
CA ILE A 41 18.68 0.96 7.07
C ILE A 41 17.39 0.48 7.72
N HIS A 42 16.93 1.15 8.79
CA HIS A 42 15.71 0.74 9.49
C HIS A 42 14.46 0.82 8.59
N ARG A 43 14.36 1.83 7.73
CA ARG A 43 13.24 2.02 6.81
C ARG A 43 13.25 0.94 5.73
N TRP A 44 14.41 0.68 5.15
CA TRP A 44 14.53 -0.37 4.14
C TRP A 44 14.21 -1.75 4.72
N TYR A 45 14.76 -2.09 5.90
CA TYR A 45 14.40 -3.31 6.61
C TYR A 45 12.90 -3.42 6.83
N SER A 46 12.28 -2.35 7.33
CA SER A 46 10.84 -2.30 7.55
C SER A 46 10.04 -2.48 6.25
N LEU A 47 10.55 -2.09 5.08
CA LEU A 47 9.88 -2.35 3.80
C LEU A 47 9.99 -3.80 3.32
N ILE A 48 11.14 -4.46 3.55
CA ILE A 48 11.43 -5.79 2.95
C ILE A 48 11.31 -6.96 3.93
N ALA A 49 11.37 -6.70 5.23
CA ALA A 49 11.29 -7.74 6.24
C ALA A 49 9.84 -8.27 6.32
N PRO A 50 9.64 -9.60 6.30
CA PRO A 50 8.30 -10.17 6.39
C PRO A 50 7.58 -9.69 7.65
N ARG A 51 6.31 -9.29 7.51
CA ARG A 51 5.43 -8.96 8.64
C ARG A 51 5.96 -7.81 9.51
N SER A 52 6.79 -6.95 8.94
CA SER A 52 7.25 -5.71 9.58
C SER A 52 6.07 -4.79 9.92
N ASN A 53 6.37 -3.68 10.61
CA ASN A 53 5.36 -2.67 10.89
C ASN A 53 4.82 -2.00 9.62
N GLU A 54 5.60 -1.90 8.54
CA GLU A 54 5.18 -1.25 7.29
C GLU A 54 4.56 -2.21 6.26
N ASP A 55 4.56 -3.52 6.52
CA ASP A 55 4.00 -4.54 5.63
C ASP A 55 2.45 -4.59 5.65
N TYR A 56 1.78 -3.45 5.48
CA TYR A 56 0.31 -3.32 5.63
C TYR A 56 -0.50 -4.08 4.58
N PHE A 57 0.06 -4.30 3.40
CA PHE A 57 -0.68 -4.71 2.20
C PHE A 57 -0.35 -6.12 1.72
N HIS A 58 0.42 -6.90 2.48
CA HIS A 58 0.74 -8.28 2.10
C HIS A 58 -0.54 -9.09 1.85
N PRO A 59 -0.64 -9.83 0.73
CA PRO A 59 -1.83 -10.63 0.44
C PRO A 59 -2.07 -11.74 1.47
N ASP A 60 -1.00 -12.30 2.04
CA ASP A 60 -1.06 -13.42 2.99
C ASP A 60 -1.22 -13.01 4.47
N LEU A 61 -1.61 -11.76 4.77
CA LEU A 61 -1.93 -11.40 6.15
C LEU A 61 -3.11 -12.22 6.67
N ASP A 62 -2.98 -12.77 7.87
CA ASP A 62 -4.10 -13.38 8.56
C ASP A 62 -5.17 -12.34 8.93
N GLU A 63 -6.42 -12.78 9.07
CA GLU A 63 -7.56 -11.89 9.35
C GLU A 63 -7.36 -11.09 10.64
N ARG A 64 -6.75 -11.68 11.68
CA ARG A 64 -6.49 -11.00 12.95
C ARG A 64 -5.56 -9.81 12.76
N THR A 65 -4.51 -9.97 11.97
CA THR A 65 -3.52 -8.93 11.65
C THR A 65 -4.13 -7.88 10.73
N MET A 66 -4.91 -8.30 9.74
CA MET A 66 -5.62 -7.40 8.83
C MET A 66 -6.63 -6.53 9.60
N ASN A 67 -7.47 -7.13 10.45
CA ASN A 67 -8.42 -6.42 11.32
C ASN A 67 -7.70 -5.42 12.24
N ARG A 68 -6.58 -5.83 12.86
CA ARG A 68 -5.79 -4.92 13.71
C ARG A 68 -5.29 -3.70 12.94
N ARG A 69 -4.85 -3.89 11.69
CA ARG A 69 -4.28 -2.83 10.85
C ARG A 69 -5.34 -1.91 10.25
N PHE A 70 -6.45 -2.46 9.77
CA PHE A 70 -7.47 -1.69 9.05
C PHE A 70 -8.56 -1.12 9.97
N ARG A 71 -8.72 -1.61 11.21
CA ARG A 71 -9.65 -1.04 12.20
C ARG A 71 -9.35 0.41 12.58
N VAL A 72 -8.14 0.91 12.33
CA VAL A 72 -7.79 2.32 12.59
C VAL A 72 -8.48 3.29 11.63
N ILE A 73 -9.00 2.80 10.50
CA ILE A 73 -9.78 3.58 9.55
C ILE A 73 -11.08 3.98 10.24
N SER A 74 -11.14 5.24 10.65
CA SER A 74 -12.26 5.83 11.41
C SER A 74 -12.89 7.01 10.68
N ARG A 75 -12.44 7.30 9.46
CA ARG A 75 -12.91 8.39 8.60
C ARG A 75 -13.33 7.83 7.25
N PRO A 76 -14.26 8.51 6.54
CA PRO A 76 -14.57 8.17 5.16
C PRO A 76 -13.30 7.94 4.35
N THR A 77 -13.19 6.80 3.68
CA THR A 77 -11.97 6.37 2.99
C THR A 77 -12.32 5.78 1.64
N LEU A 78 -11.62 6.20 0.60
CA LEU A 78 -11.70 5.64 -0.75
C LEU A 78 -10.44 4.79 -1.01
N MET A 79 -10.62 3.51 -1.35
CA MET A 79 -9.53 2.60 -1.68
C MET A 79 -9.56 2.24 -3.17
N LEU A 80 -8.50 2.58 -3.90
CA LEU A 80 -8.38 2.29 -5.34
C LEU A 80 -7.11 1.48 -5.61
N LEU A 81 -7.26 0.30 -6.22
CA LEU A 81 -6.13 -0.56 -6.62
C LEU A 81 -5.98 -0.58 -8.14
N SER A 82 -4.78 -0.38 -8.67
CA SER A 82 -4.52 -0.47 -10.11
C SER A 82 -4.54 -1.93 -10.61
N GLU A 83 -5.43 -2.25 -11.56
CA GLU A 83 -5.61 -3.62 -12.07
C GLU A 83 -4.31 -4.22 -12.65
N LYS A 84 -3.59 -3.41 -13.43
CA LYS A 84 -2.35 -3.79 -14.12
C LYS A 84 -1.09 -3.27 -13.43
N ASP A 85 -1.19 -2.92 -12.14
CA ASP A 85 -0.02 -2.54 -11.33
C ASP A 85 1.07 -3.62 -11.41
N GLU A 86 2.19 -3.25 -12.04
CA GLU A 86 3.38 -4.04 -12.31
C GLU A 86 4.25 -4.27 -11.07
N MET A 87 4.01 -3.51 -9.99
CA MET A 87 4.70 -3.66 -8.71
C MET A 87 4.03 -4.73 -7.83
N VAL A 88 2.85 -5.20 -8.21
CA VAL A 88 2.11 -6.27 -7.52
C VAL A 88 2.31 -7.58 -8.29
N PRO A 89 2.68 -8.70 -7.62
CA PRO A 89 2.81 -9.99 -8.30
C PRO A 89 1.54 -10.39 -9.04
N ALA A 90 1.69 -10.90 -10.26
CA ALA A 90 0.57 -11.20 -11.16
C ALA A 90 -0.41 -12.27 -10.64
N ASN A 91 0.01 -13.09 -9.68
CA ASN A 91 -0.80 -14.10 -9.02
C ASN A 91 -1.69 -13.55 -7.88
N VAL A 92 -1.56 -12.26 -7.53
CA VAL A 92 -2.39 -11.63 -6.50
C VAL A 92 -3.74 -11.22 -7.08
N ASP A 93 -4.82 -11.79 -6.54
CA ASP A 93 -6.18 -11.34 -6.83
C ASP A 93 -6.50 -10.05 -6.06
N LYS A 94 -6.35 -8.91 -6.77
CA LYS A 94 -6.57 -7.56 -6.23
C LYS A 94 -8.02 -7.31 -5.82
N ALA A 95 -9.00 -7.95 -6.47
CA ALA A 95 -10.41 -7.78 -6.14
C ALA A 95 -10.75 -8.51 -4.83
N THR A 96 -10.27 -9.75 -4.68
CA THR A 96 -10.39 -10.49 -3.42
C THR A 96 -9.63 -9.80 -2.30
N LEU A 97 -8.43 -9.29 -2.56
CA LEU A 97 -7.62 -8.56 -1.58
C LEU A 97 -8.33 -7.29 -1.08
N LEU A 98 -8.82 -6.45 -1.99
CA LEU A 98 -9.58 -5.25 -1.65
C LEU A 98 -10.83 -5.57 -0.84
N LYS A 99 -11.57 -6.64 -1.21
CA LYS A 99 -12.74 -7.08 -0.45
C LYS A 99 -12.37 -7.43 0.99
N ARG A 100 -11.25 -8.13 1.20
CA ARG A 100 -10.74 -8.46 2.55
C ARG A 100 -10.38 -7.19 3.33
N TRP A 101 -9.75 -6.20 2.70
CA TRP A 101 -9.44 -4.91 3.33
C TRP A 101 -10.70 -4.16 3.75
N ILE A 102 -11.70 -4.08 2.87
CA ILE A 102 -12.99 -3.43 3.17
C ILE A 102 -13.67 -4.13 4.35
N GLN A 103 -13.70 -5.46 4.37
CA GLN A 103 -14.29 -6.25 5.47
C GLN A 103 -13.55 -6.07 6.80
N ALA A 104 -12.23 -5.91 6.75
CA ALA A 104 -11.40 -5.67 7.93
C ALA A 104 -11.42 -4.21 8.42
N SER A 105 -11.92 -3.29 7.60
CA SER A 105 -12.08 -1.88 7.91
C SER A 105 -13.39 -1.63 8.67
N SER A 106 -13.54 -0.44 9.26
CA SER A 106 -14.85 0.00 9.73
C SER A 106 -15.79 0.29 8.54
N LEU A 107 -17.09 0.50 8.81
CA LEU A 107 -18.12 0.87 7.82
C LEU A 107 -17.85 2.22 7.08
N MET A 108 -16.68 2.82 7.26
CA MET A 108 -16.28 4.11 6.71
C MET A 108 -15.61 4.00 5.32
N VAL A 109 -15.43 2.80 4.78
CA VAL A 109 -14.90 2.64 3.41
C VAL A 109 -16.01 2.88 2.40
N ASP A 110 -15.78 3.81 1.47
CA ASP A 110 -16.77 4.25 0.48
C ASP A 110 -17.00 3.17 -0.58
N GLN A 111 -18.24 3.07 -1.07
CA GLN A 111 -18.67 2.09 -2.07
C GLN A 111 -18.01 2.28 -3.44
N LEU A 112 -17.47 3.47 -3.72
CA LEU A 112 -16.68 3.76 -4.91
C LEU A 112 -15.29 3.08 -4.88
N SER A 113 -14.90 2.48 -3.75
CA SER A 113 -13.65 1.73 -3.64
C SER A 113 -13.66 0.53 -4.59
N SER A 114 -12.68 0.45 -5.48
CA SER A 114 -12.62 -0.61 -6.47
C SER A 114 -11.21 -0.85 -7.03
N VAL A 115 -11.08 -1.92 -7.81
CA VAL A 115 -9.97 -2.07 -8.74
C VAL A 115 -10.21 -1.14 -9.93
N VAL A 116 -9.20 -0.35 -10.31
CA VAL A 116 -9.22 0.60 -11.43
C VAL A 116 -8.88 -0.16 -12.70
N PRO A 117 -9.81 -0.26 -13.67
CA PRO A 117 -9.59 -1.03 -14.89
C PRO A 117 -8.41 -0.48 -15.70
N ASP A 118 -7.60 -1.38 -16.27
CA ASP A 118 -6.46 -1.07 -17.14
C ASP A 118 -5.38 -0.12 -16.56
N ALA A 119 -5.43 0.17 -15.26
CA ALA A 119 -4.50 1.07 -14.61
C ALA A 119 -3.19 0.36 -14.23
N ASP A 120 -2.07 0.96 -14.60
CA ASP A 120 -0.74 0.62 -14.10
C ASP A 120 -0.43 1.38 -12.80
N HIS A 121 0.76 1.17 -12.23
CA HIS A 121 1.15 1.79 -10.96
C HIS A 121 1.09 3.33 -11.00
N THR A 122 1.42 3.92 -12.14
CA THR A 122 1.58 5.38 -12.29
C THR A 122 0.40 6.08 -12.95
N LEU A 123 -0.67 5.35 -13.29
CA LEU A 123 -1.79 5.85 -14.08
C LEU A 123 -1.32 6.54 -15.38
N SER A 124 -0.47 5.86 -16.15
CA SER A 124 0.17 6.42 -17.34
C SER A 124 -0.85 6.82 -18.42
N ARG A 125 -1.99 6.14 -18.47
CA ARG A 125 -3.06 6.36 -19.43
C ARG A 125 -3.98 7.51 -19.02
N VAL A 126 -4.30 8.39 -19.96
CA VAL A 126 -5.24 9.51 -19.75
C VAL A 126 -6.61 9.03 -19.26
N ALA A 127 -7.12 7.94 -19.84
CA ALA A 127 -8.42 7.39 -19.48
C ALA A 127 -8.49 6.93 -18.01
N THR A 128 -7.43 6.27 -17.51
CA THR A 128 -7.39 5.80 -16.12
C THR A 128 -7.25 6.97 -15.15
N ARG A 129 -6.51 8.03 -15.51
CA ARG A 129 -6.48 9.28 -14.74
C ARG A 129 -7.85 9.94 -14.62
N TYR A 130 -8.59 10.07 -15.72
CA TYR A 130 -9.96 10.62 -15.67
C TYR A 130 -10.90 9.77 -14.84
N TRP A 131 -10.80 8.44 -14.99
CA TRP A 131 -11.57 7.51 -14.19
C TRP A 131 -11.31 7.72 -12.69
N VAL A 132 -10.05 7.75 -12.27
CA VAL A 132 -9.67 7.97 -10.86
C VAL A 132 -10.14 9.35 -10.37
N ALA A 133 -9.93 10.40 -11.16
CA ALA A 133 -10.35 11.75 -10.81
C ALA A 133 -11.86 11.86 -10.60
N ASP A 134 -12.67 11.22 -11.46
CA ASP A 134 -14.13 11.18 -11.31
C ASP A 134 -14.54 10.55 -9.97
N ARG A 135 -13.95 9.40 -9.59
CA ARG A 135 -14.27 8.74 -8.30
C ARG A 135 -13.85 9.58 -7.11
N VAL A 136 -12.68 10.21 -7.17
CA VAL A 136 -12.22 11.12 -6.12
C VAL A 136 -13.19 12.30 -5.96
N VAL A 137 -13.63 12.92 -7.06
CA VAL A 137 -14.60 14.02 -7.01
C VAL A 137 -15.94 13.57 -6.42
N GLN A 138 -16.45 12.40 -6.82
CA GLN A 138 -17.70 11.86 -6.28
C GLN A 138 -17.59 11.55 -4.78
N PHE A 139 -16.48 10.94 -4.35
CA PHE A 139 -16.20 10.67 -2.95
C PHE A 139 -16.13 11.97 -2.12
N LEU A 140 -15.42 12.99 -2.58
CA LEU A 140 -15.33 14.25 -1.83
C LEU A 140 -16.71 14.93 -1.69
N ARG A 141 -17.53 14.88 -2.73
CA ARG A 141 -18.92 15.38 -2.67
C ARG A 141 -19.77 14.60 -1.67
N SER A 142 -19.62 13.26 -1.59
CA SER A 142 -20.37 12.44 -0.64
C SER A 142 -19.99 12.77 0.81
N VAL A 143 -18.69 13.00 1.06
CA VAL A 143 -18.17 13.41 2.36
C VAL A 143 -18.70 14.79 2.76
N ASP A 144 -18.66 15.78 1.86
CA ASP A 144 -19.17 17.13 2.14
C ASP A 144 -20.66 17.12 2.47
N ALA A 145 -21.47 16.39 1.70
CA ALA A 145 -22.90 16.25 1.94
C ALA A 145 -23.19 15.63 3.33
N THR A 146 -22.43 14.60 3.71
CA THR A 146 -22.55 13.94 5.02
C THR A 146 -22.18 14.88 6.16
N GLN A 147 -21.13 15.69 5.99
CA GLN A 147 -20.73 16.67 7.01
C GLN A 147 -21.73 17.81 7.17
N ALA A 148 -22.36 18.25 6.08
CA ALA A 148 -23.39 19.28 6.13
C ALA A 148 -24.62 18.82 6.93
N GLN A 149 -25.05 17.57 6.75
CA GLN A 149 -26.17 16.96 7.50
C GLN A 149 -25.88 16.83 8.99
N ASN A 150 -24.64 16.57 9.39
CA ASN A 150 -24.26 16.42 10.80
C ASN A 150 -24.11 17.77 11.54
N ARG A 151 -24.18 18.90 10.83
CA ARG A 151 -24.07 20.26 11.40
C ARG A 151 -25.41 21.00 11.50
N SER A 152 -26.47 20.45 10.91
CA SER A 152 -27.85 20.95 10.98
C SER A 152 -28.64 20.26 12.08
#